data_AF-A0A6H0WN17-F1
#
_entry.id   AF-A0A6H0WN17-F1
#
_cell.length_a   1.000
_cell.length_b   1.000
_cell.length_c   1.000
_cell.angle_alpha   90.00
_cell.angle_beta   90.00
_cell.angle_gamma   90.00
#
_symmetry.space_group_name_H-M   'P 1'
#
loop_
_entity.id
_entity.type
_entity.pdbx_description
1 polymer ?
#
loop_
_entity_poly.entity_id
_entity_poly.type
_entity_poly.pdbx_seq_one_letter_code
_entity_poly.pdbx_strand_id
1 'polypeptide(L)'
;MYFIENQEGLIGKEIAYVWANQFCEQTTIITKDGGVFMVCQQSDWDDGYETRILYPHEAKKILHPLKKDLHDKGVIDETEWEEYENELKKKQDGEREKYLKEKEERDRQLYEELRAKFEQ
;
A
#
# COMPACT_ATOMS: atom_id res chain seq x y z
N MET A 1 14.80 2.05 -7.42
CA MET A 1 14.22 2.36 -6.10
C MET A 1 14.57 1.22 -5.16
N TYR A 2 15.17 1.55 -4.03
CA TYR A 2 15.45 0.60 -2.96
C TYR A 2 14.97 1.17 -1.64
N PHE A 3 14.71 0.31 -0.65
CA PHE A 3 14.19 0.73 0.64
C PHE A 3 15.31 0.73 1.68
N ILE A 4 15.42 1.82 2.42
CA ILE A 4 16.38 1.99 3.50
C ILE A 4 15.73 1.46 4.78
N GLU A 5 16.32 0.42 5.35
CA GLU A 5 15.73 -0.33 6.48
C GLU A 5 16.19 0.17 7.86
N ASN A 6 17.17 1.08 7.92
CA ASN A 6 17.68 1.64 9.16
C ASN A 6 18.15 3.10 8.96
N GLN A 7 18.31 3.83 10.07
CA GLN A 7 18.74 5.23 10.02
C GLN A 7 20.18 5.39 9.50
N GLU A 8 21.07 4.41 9.73
CA GLU A 8 22.45 4.46 9.27
C GLU A 8 22.56 4.54 7.75
N GLY A 9 21.62 3.91 7.03
CA GLY A 9 21.53 3.97 5.57
C GLY A 9 21.23 5.36 4.99
N LEU A 10 20.84 6.34 5.81
CA LEU A 10 20.66 7.74 5.40
C LEU A 10 21.93 8.58 5.56
N ILE A 11 22.94 8.12 6.32
CA ILE A 11 24.12 8.93 6.61
C ILE A 11 24.88 9.20 5.32
N GLY A 12 25.12 10.49 5.03
CA GLY A 12 25.83 10.94 3.84
C GLY A 12 25.03 10.88 2.54
N LYS A 13 23.73 10.54 2.58
CA LYS A 13 22.86 10.57 1.42
C LYS A 13 22.35 11.98 1.13
N GLU A 14 22.26 12.32 -0.16
CA GLU A 14 21.60 13.55 -0.59
C GLU A 14 20.09 13.34 -0.72
N ILE A 15 19.31 14.25 -0.12
CA ILE A 15 17.86 14.17 -0.12
C ILE A 15 17.29 14.84 -1.37
N ALA A 16 16.41 14.13 -2.08
CA ALA A 16 15.63 14.65 -3.21
C ALA A 16 14.25 15.16 -2.77
N TYR A 17 13.64 14.51 -1.78
CA TYR A 17 12.28 14.82 -1.34
C TYR A 17 12.08 14.47 0.14
N VAL A 18 11.33 15.33 0.85
CA VAL A 18 10.87 15.09 2.21
C VAL A 18 9.38 15.39 2.28
N TRP A 19 8.63 14.47 2.87
CA TRP A 19 7.25 14.69 3.26
C TRP A 19 7.06 14.24 4.70
N ALA A 20 6.70 15.19 5.56
CA ALA A 20 6.24 14.93 6.91
C ALA A 20 4.80 15.40 7.00
N ASN A 21 3.87 14.51 7.39
CA ASN A 21 2.50 14.92 7.61
C ASN A 21 2.41 15.85 8.85
N GLN A 22 1.33 16.63 8.97
CA GLN A 22 1.19 17.68 9.99
C GLN A 22 1.34 17.21 11.45
N PHE A 23 1.12 15.91 11.70
CA PHE A 23 1.24 15.31 13.03
C PHE A 23 2.52 14.48 13.19
N CYS A 24 3.40 14.47 12.19
CA CYS A 24 4.60 13.64 12.12
C CYS A 24 4.36 12.14 12.36
N GLU A 25 3.11 11.67 12.24
CA GLU A 25 2.77 10.24 12.32
C GLU A 25 3.48 9.47 11.22
N GLN A 26 3.80 10.11 10.08
CA GLN A 26 4.59 9.53 9.02
C GLN A 26 5.57 10.55 8.45
N THR A 27 6.83 10.15 8.31
CA THR A 27 7.86 10.88 7.57
C THR A 27 8.40 10.01 6.43
N THR A 28 8.41 10.58 5.23
CA THR A 28 8.97 10.01 4.01
C THR A 28 10.17 10.84 3.58
N ILE A 29 11.31 10.18 3.38
CA ILE A 29 12.54 10.75 2.84
C ILE A 29 12.89 9.94 1.61
N ILE A 30 13.12 10.61 0.49
CA ILE A 30 13.60 10.00 -0.75
C ILE A 30 14.93 10.63 -1.11
N THR A 31 15.95 9.81 -1.33
CA THR A 31 17.31 10.24 -1.67
C THR A 31 17.46 10.36 -3.19
N LYS A 32 18.42 11.18 -3.65
CA LYS A 32 18.67 11.39 -5.08
C LYS A 32 19.08 10.13 -5.84
N ASP A 33 19.64 9.15 -5.14
CA ASP A 33 20.00 7.84 -5.70
C ASP A 33 18.85 6.82 -5.65
N GLY A 34 17.62 7.25 -5.33
CA GLY A 34 16.41 6.43 -5.38
C GLY A 34 16.17 5.57 -4.13
N GLY A 35 16.83 5.88 -3.02
CA GLY A 35 16.58 5.28 -1.72
C GLY A 35 15.33 5.87 -1.06
N VAL A 36 14.44 5.02 -0.58
CA VAL A 36 13.21 5.39 0.12
C VAL A 36 13.34 5.02 1.59
N PHE A 37 13.20 6.00 2.46
CA PHE A 37 13.11 5.80 3.91
C PHE A 37 11.76 6.34 4.40
N MET A 38 10.96 5.47 5.00
CA MET A 38 9.67 5.86 5.55
C MET A 38 9.56 5.37 6.99
N VAL A 39 9.21 6.28 7.89
CA VAL A 39 8.99 5.99 9.30
C VAL A 39 7.62 6.46 9.72
N CYS A 40 7.03 5.75 10.67
CA CYS A 40 5.82 6.18 11.34
C CYS A 40 5.96 6.06 12.86
N GLN A 41 5.20 6.89 13.59
CA GLN A 41 4.99 6.66 15.01
C GLN A 41 3.87 5.65 15.20
N GLN A 42 4.10 4.64 16.03
CA GLN A 42 3.12 3.64 16.40
C GLN A 42 2.90 3.70 17.91
N SER A 43 1.64 3.73 18.33
CA SER A 43 1.27 3.66 19.75
C SER A 43 1.53 2.24 20.26
N ASP A 44 2.23 2.16 21.37
CA ASP A 44 2.41 0.92 22.14
C ASP A 44 1.25 0.77 23.15
N TRP A 45 1.12 -0.43 23.72
CA TRP A 45 0.05 -0.80 24.66
C TRP A 45 0.08 -0.02 25.99
N ASP A 46 1.18 0.68 26.29
CA ASP A 46 1.42 1.41 27.54
C ASP A 46 1.58 2.93 27.31
N ASP A 47 0.82 3.50 26.38
CA ASP A 47 0.86 4.93 25.99
C ASP A 47 2.25 5.43 25.51
N GLY A 48 3.17 4.50 25.23
CA GLY A 48 4.45 4.77 24.58
C GLY A 48 4.27 5.00 23.08
N TYR A 49 5.14 5.82 22.49
CA TYR A 49 5.22 5.95 21.04
C TYR A 49 6.56 5.40 20.58
N GLU A 50 6.54 4.37 19.74
CA GLU A 50 7.74 3.86 19.07
C GLU A 50 7.82 4.39 17.64
N THR A 51 9.03 4.69 17.19
CA THR A 51 9.28 5.00 15.78
C THR A 51 9.57 3.70 15.05
N ARG A 52 8.72 3.35 14.11
CA ARG A 52 8.86 2.16 13.28
C ARG A 52 9.21 2.55 11.85
N ILE A 53 10.19 1.87 11.27
CA ILE A 53 10.49 1.96 9.83
C ILE A 53 9.51 1.07 9.08
N LEU A 54 8.88 1.62 8.03
CA LEU A 54 7.92 0.90 7.21
C LEU A 54 8.62 -0.11 6.31
N TYR A 55 8.01 -1.29 6.17
CA TYR A 55 8.47 -2.30 5.24
C TYR A 55 8.26 -1.86 3.78
N PRO A 56 9.03 -2.40 2.83
CA PRO A 56 8.92 -2.07 1.40
C PRO A 56 7.49 -2.12 0.85
N HIS A 57 6.70 -3.12 1.25
CA HIS A 57 5.32 -3.27 0.77
C HIS A 57 4.37 -2.19 1.31
N GLU A 58 4.59 -1.72 2.53
CA GLU A 58 3.82 -0.63 3.16
C GLU A 58 4.18 0.71 2.49
N ALA A 59 5.48 0.95 2.33
CA ALA A 59 5.99 2.14 1.64
C ALA A 59 5.51 2.21 0.19
N LYS A 60 5.55 1.09 -0.56
CA LYS A 60 5.00 1.01 -1.93
C LYS A 60 3.51 1.36 -1.95
N LYS A 61 2.72 0.85 -1.00
CA LYS A 61 1.29 1.15 -0.91
C LYS A 61 1.00 2.64 -0.71
N ILE A 62 1.82 3.33 0.09
CA ILE A 62 1.67 4.76 0.38
C ILE A 62 2.15 5.62 -0.80
N LEU A 63 3.23 5.23 -1.46
CA LEU A 63 3.81 5.97 -2.58
C LEU A 63 3.06 5.75 -3.90
N HIS A 64 2.42 4.60 -4.11
CA HIS A 64 1.75 4.27 -5.37
C HIS A 64 0.73 5.33 -5.85
N PRO A 65 -0.16 5.88 -4.99
CA PRO A 65 -1.05 6.97 -5.39
C PRO A 65 -0.33 8.27 -5.79
N LEU A 66 0.88 8.50 -5.27
CA LEU A 66 1.69 9.70 -5.49
C LEU A 66 2.72 9.51 -6.61
N LYS A 67 2.81 8.32 -7.20
CA LYS A 67 3.95 7.93 -8.05
C LYS A 67 4.14 8.87 -9.25
N LYS A 68 3.04 9.27 -9.89
CA LYS A 68 3.05 10.14 -11.07
C LYS A 68 3.57 11.53 -10.72
N ASP A 69 3.04 12.13 -9.66
CA ASP A 69 3.46 13.45 -9.19
C ASP A 69 4.93 13.46 -8.75
N LEU A 70 5.41 12.37 -8.15
CA LEU A 70 6.82 12.21 -7.77
C LEU A 70 7.72 11.97 -8.98
N HIS A 71 7.24 11.24 -9.99
CA HIS A 71 7.95 11.01 -11.25
C HIS A 71 8.10 12.30 -12.06
N ASP A 72 7.01 13.07 -12.19
CA ASP A 72 7.00 14.37 -12.89
C ASP A 72 7.99 15.38 -12.25
N LYS A 73 8.27 15.21 -10.94
CA LYS A 73 9.26 15.99 -10.19
C LYS A 73 10.68 15.41 -10.23
N GLY A 74 10.89 14.28 -10.90
CA GLY A 74 12.18 13.59 -11.00
C GLY A 74 12.64 12.95 -9.68
N VAL A 75 11.72 12.67 -8.75
CA VAL A 75 12.01 12.10 -7.43
C VAL A 75 12.08 10.57 -7.49
N ILE A 76 11.22 9.94 -8.30
CA ILE A 76 11.20 8.49 -8.48
C ILE A 76 11.05 8.11 -9.97
N ASP A 77 11.43 6.88 -10.30
CA ASP A 77 11.14 6.28 -11.60
C ASP A 77 9.79 5.54 -11.55
N GLU A 78 8.89 5.85 -12.49
CA GLU A 78 7.60 5.17 -12.61
C GLU A 78 7.74 3.74 -13.17
N THR A 79 8.83 3.45 -13.89
CA THR A 79 9.03 2.13 -14.54
C THR A 79 9.24 0.99 -13.53
N GLU A 80 9.62 1.29 -12.30
CA GLU A 80 9.89 0.29 -11.25
C GLU A 80 8.63 -0.21 -10.51
N TRP A 81 7.44 0.15 -11.00
CA TRP A 81 6.15 -0.17 -10.38
C TRP A 81 5.41 -1.34 -11.02
N GLU A 82 5.86 -1.84 -12.17
CA GLU A 82 5.16 -2.90 -12.93
C GLU A 82 4.88 -4.15 -12.09
N GLU A 83 5.85 -4.61 -11.30
CA GLU A 83 5.68 -5.79 -10.44
C GLU A 83 4.57 -5.57 -9.40
N TYR A 84 4.56 -4.39 -8.78
CA TYR A 84 3.59 -4.05 -7.75
C TYR A 84 2.17 -3.91 -8.33
N GLU A 85 2.04 -3.30 -9.50
CA GLU A 85 0.75 -3.19 -10.21
C GLU A 85 0.22 -4.56 -10.63
N ASN A 86 1.08 -5.45 -11.10
CA ASN A 86 0.71 -6.81 -11.43
C ASN A 86 0.22 -7.59 -10.21
N GLU A 87 0.85 -7.41 -9.04
CA GLU A 87 0.37 -8.00 -7.78
C GLU A 87 -1.00 -7.44 -7.36
N LEU A 88 -1.20 -6.12 -7.47
CA LEU A 88 -2.49 -5.49 -7.18
C LEU A 88 -3.59 -6.03 -8.09
N LYS A 89 -3.31 -6.18 -9.38
CA LYS A 89 -4.27 -6.71 -10.36
C LYS A 89 -4.65 -8.15 -10.04
N LYS A 90 -3.67 -9.01 -9.71
CA LYS A 90 -3.95 -10.40 -9.29
C LYS A 90 -4.84 -10.47 -8.04
N LYS A 91 -4.63 -9.57 -7.07
CA LYS A 91 -5.49 -9.51 -5.87
C LYS A 91 -6.92 -9.08 -6.22
N GLN A 92 -7.08 -8.04 -7.04
CA GLN A 92 -8.38 -7.58 -7.49
C GLN A 92 -9.14 -8.65 -8.29
N ASP A 93 -8.46 -9.35 -9.20
CA ASP A 93 -9.06 -10.44 -9.97
C ASP A 93 -9.50 -11.59 -9.06
N GLY A 94 -8.67 -11.98 -8.08
CA GLY A 94 -9.02 -13.00 -7.09
C GLY A 94 -10.19 -12.62 -6.19
N GLU A 95 -10.27 -11.36 -5.75
CA GLU A 95 -11.42 -10.84 -4.99
C GLU A 95 -12.69 -10.80 -5.82
N ARG A 96 -12.58 -10.40 -7.10
CA ARG A 96 -13.70 -10.39 -8.04
C ARG A 96 -14.24 -11.80 -8.29
N GLU A 97 -13.37 -12.78 -8.47
CA GLU A 97 -13.77 -14.18 -8.64
C GLU A 97 -14.48 -14.72 -7.40
N LYS A 98 -13.96 -14.45 -6.19
CA LYS A 98 -14.62 -14.83 -4.94
C LYS A 98 -16.01 -14.20 -4.82
N TYR A 99 -16.10 -12.90 -5.07
CA TYR A 99 -17.36 -12.17 -5.03
C TYR A 99 -18.40 -12.75 -6.00
N LEU A 100 -17.99 -13.12 -7.22
CA LEU A 100 -18.88 -13.74 -8.20
C LEU A 100 -19.39 -15.10 -7.72
N LYS A 101 -18.53 -15.94 -7.15
CA LYS A 101 -18.93 -17.25 -6.58
C LYS A 101 -19.93 -17.08 -5.43
N GLU A 102 -19.64 -16.19 -4.49
CA GLU A 102 -20.53 -15.89 -3.36
C GLU A 102 -21.86 -15.29 -3.82
N LYS A 103 -21.86 -14.54 -4.94
CA LYS A 103 -23.08 -14.04 -5.54
C LYS A 103 -23.90 -15.16 -6.18
N GLU A 104 -23.27 -16.04 -6.97
CA GLU A 104 -23.96 -17.18 -7.60
C GLU A 104 -24.55 -18.14 -6.55
N GLU A 105 -23.84 -18.39 -5.45
CA GLU A 105 -24.36 -19.21 -4.35
C GLU A 105 -25.57 -18.57 -3.67
N ARG A 106 -25.52 -17.25 -3.40
CA ARG A 106 -26.66 -16.52 -2.84
C ARG A 106 -27.86 -16.49 -3.79
N ASP A 107 -27.63 -16.27 -5.08
CA ASP A 107 -28.69 -16.25 -6.09
C ASP A 107 -29.34 -17.64 -6.22
N ARG A 108 -28.55 -18.72 -6.12
CA ARG A 108 -29.07 -20.09 -6.10
C ARG A 108 -29.93 -20.39 -4.86
N GLN A 109 -29.44 -20.02 -3.67
CA GLN A 109 -30.20 -20.18 -2.43
C GLN A 109 -31.53 -19.42 -2.48
N LEU A 110 -31.50 -18.16 -2.95
CA LEU A 110 -32.69 -17.35 -3.11
C LEU A 110 -33.69 -17.97 -4.09
N TYR A 111 -33.21 -18.51 -5.21
CA TYR A 111 -34.07 -19.22 -6.17
C TYR A 111 -34.75 -20.45 -5.55
N GLU A 112 -34.01 -21.26 -4.81
CA GLU A 112 -34.55 -22.45 -4.12
C GLU A 112 -35.60 -22.08 -3.07
N GLU A 113 -35.35 -21.02 -2.27
CA GLU A 113 -36.31 -20.50 -1.30
C GLU A 113 -37.59 -19.98 -1.95
N LEU A 114 -37.46 -19.18 -3.03
CA LEU A 114 -38.61 -18.66 -3.75
C LEU A 114 -39.43 -19.78 -4.40
N ARG A 115 -38.74 -20.76 -5.01
CA ARG A 115 -39.40 -21.93 -5.60
C ARG A 115 -40.20 -22.71 -4.55
N ALA A 116 -39.61 -22.97 -3.39
CA ALA A 116 -40.28 -23.66 -2.29
C ALA A 116 -41.50 -22.87 -1.74
N LYS A 117 -41.45 -21.54 -1.80
CA LYS A 117 -42.50 -20.65 -1.29
C LYS A 117 -43.69 -20.45 -2.24
N PHE A 118 -43.47 -20.56 -3.56
CA PHE A 118 -44.47 -20.20 -4.58
C PHE A 118 -44.94 -21.37 -5.45
N GLU A 119 -44.33 -22.56 -5.35
CA GLU A 119 -44.82 -23.80 -6.01
C GLU A 119 -45.72 -24.69 -5.11
N GLN A 120 -46.24 -24.17 -3.98
CA GLN A 120 -47.38 -24.74 -3.23
C GLN A 120 -48.67 -23.96 -3.51
#